data_AF-A0A1J5PK34-F1
#
_entry.id   AF-A0A1J5PK34-F1
#
_cell.length_a   1.000
_cell.length_b   1.000
_cell.length_c   1.000
_cell.angle_alpha   90.00
_cell.angle_beta   90.00
_cell.angle_gamma   90.00
#
_symmetry.space_group_name_H-M   'P 1'
#
loop_
_entity.id
_entity.type
_entity.pdbx_description
1 polymer ?
#
loop_
_entity_poly.entity_id
_entity_poly.type
_entity_poly.pdbx_seq_one_letter_code
_entity_poly.pdbx_strand_id
1 'polypeptide(L)'
;MKADPFSGAVYVFRAKRADRIKLIFWDGTGMCLFAKRLEEGIFRWPKIEDGVMRLSSGQLSALLEGLDWRLVHEARETVAPTQAG
;
A
#
# COMPACT_ATOMS: atom_id res chain seq x y z
N MET A 1 2.57 -18.50 11.63
CA MET A 1 1.34 -18.45 10.81
C MET A 1 1.71 -18.84 9.39
N LYS A 2 1.18 -19.93 8.83
CA LYS A 2 1.35 -20.25 7.40
C LYS A 2 0.22 -19.55 6.67
N ALA A 3 0.48 -18.38 6.09
CA ALA A 3 -0.48 -17.69 5.24
C ALA A 3 -0.57 -18.42 3.89
N ASP A 4 -1.78 -18.54 3.34
CA ASP A 4 -1.97 -19.04 1.99
C ASP A 4 -1.47 -17.99 0.97
N PRO A 5 -0.45 -18.28 0.15
CA PRO A 5 0.06 -17.32 -0.84
C PRO A 5 -0.95 -17.01 -1.95
N PHE A 6 -2.01 -17.81 -2.10
CA PHE A 6 -3.02 -17.65 -3.15
C PHE A 6 -4.28 -16.89 -2.68
N SER A 7 -4.32 -16.42 -1.42
CA SER A 7 -5.48 -15.77 -0.83
C SER A 7 -5.73 -14.33 -1.30
N GLY A 8 -5.02 -13.86 -2.33
CA GLY A 8 -4.99 -12.45 -2.74
C GLY A 8 -4.15 -11.55 -1.83
N ALA A 9 -3.41 -12.11 -0.86
CA ALA A 9 -2.47 -11.34 -0.06
C ALA A 9 -1.33 -10.79 -0.92
N VAL A 10 -0.95 -9.53 -0.66
CA VAL A 10 0.19 -8.87 -1.31
C VAL A 10 1.39 -8.90 -0.39
N TYR A 11 2.42 -9.63 -0.79
CA TYR A 11 3.70 -9.69 -0.08
C TYR A 11 4.61 -8.59 -0.60
N VAL A 12 5.01 -7.67 0.28
CA VAL A 12 5.83 -6.51 -0.09
C VAL A 12 7.23 -6.63 0.48
N PHE A 13 8.22 -6.57 -0.40
CA PHE A 13 9.64 -6.57 -0.06
C PHE A 13 10.22 -5.20 -0.37
N ARG A 14 10.89 -4.61 0.61
CA ARG A 14 11.56 -3.30 0.47
C ARG A 14 13.06 -3.49 0.52
N ALA A 15 13.79 -2.85 -0.39
CA ALA A 15 15.26 -2.82 -0.31
C ALA A 15 15.75 -2.09 0.94
N LYS A 16 16.99 -2.37 1.37
CA LYS A 16 17.62 -1.70 2.53
C LYS A 16 17.69 -0.18 2.37
N ARG A 17 17.92 0.30 1.15
CA ARG A 17 17.95 1.73 0.80
C ARG A 17 16.56 2.36 0.69
N ALA A 18 15.48 1.57 0.78
CA ALA A 18 14.09 2.00 0.67
C ALA A 18 13.72 2.71 -0.65
N ASP A 19 14.59 2.70 -1.66
CA ASP A 19 14.34 3.24 -3.00
C ASP A 19 13.63 2.24 -3.93
N ARG A 20 13.47 0.98 -3.49
CA ARG A 20 12.90 -0.11 -4.28
C ARG A 20 11.91 -0.94 -3.49
N ILE A 21 10.85 -1.36 -4.17
CA ILE A 21 9.86 -2.32 -3.68
C ILE A 21 9.61 -3.44 -4.69
N LYS A 22 9.25 -4.62 -4.19
CA LYS A 22 8.70 -5.74 -4.96
C LYS A 22 7.41 -6.20 -4.31
N LEU A 23 6.35 -6.32 -5.10
CA LEU A 23 5.05 -6.84 -4.68
C LEU A 23 4.83 -8.18 -5.38
N ILE A 24 4.53 -9.21 -4.58
CA ILE A 24 4.24 -10.56 -5.06
C ILE A 24 2.83 -10.92 -4.59
N PHE A 25 1.93 -11.26 -5.53
CA PHE A 25 0.54 -11.60 -5.23
C PHE A 25 -0.08 -12.47 -6.31
N TRP A 26 -0.99 -13.36 -5.92
CA TRP A 26 -1.81 -14.14 -6.86
C TRP A 26 -3.03 -13.32 -7.29
N ASP A 27 -3.26 -13.14 -8.59
CA ASP A 27 -4.35 -12.32 -9.11
C ASP A 27 -5.65 -13.10 -9.39
N GLY A 28 -5.67 -14.40 -9.10
CA GLY A 28 -6.76 -15.32 -9.45
C GLY A 28 -6.44 -16.21 -10.65
N THR A 29 -5.51 -15.81 -11.50
CA THR A 29 -5.12 -16.52 -12.73
C THR A 29 -3.64 -16.90 -12.75
N GLY A 30 -2.80 -16.11 -12.09
CA GLY A 30 -1.35 -16.23 -12.14
C GLY A 30 -0.66 -15.58 -10.95
N MET A 31 0.62 -15.95 -10.77
CA MET A 31 1.51 -15.29 -9.83
C MET A 31 2.04 -14.01 -10.48
N CYS A 32 1.74 -12.87 -9.88
CA CYS A 32 2.21 -11.56 -10.35
C CYS A 32 3.41 -11.07 -9.55
N LEU A 33 4.35 -10.43 -10.27
CA LEU A 33 5.45 -9.67 -9.69
C LEU A 33 5.39 -8.24 -10.22
N PHE A 34 5.25 -7.28 -9.31
CA PHE A 34 5.44 -5.86 -9.60
C PHE A 34 6.74 -5.39 -8.93
N ALA A 35 7.60 -4.69 -9.67
CA ALA A 35 8.84 -4.13 -9.16
C ALA A 35 8.92 -2.65 -9.52
N LYS A 36 9.19 -1.79 -8.53
CA LYS A 36 9.36 -0.35 -8.74
C LYS A 36 10.59 0.18 -8.03
N ARG A 37 11.30 1.07 -8.71
CA ARG A 37 12.36 1.91 -8.17
C ARG A 37 11.91 3.36 -8.25
N LEU A 38 12.13 4.13 -7.18
CA LEU A 38 12.06 5.58 -7.25
C LEU A 38 13.40 6.09 -7.78
N GLU A 39 13.35 6.94 -8.80
CA GLU A 39 14.55 7.59 -9.32
C GLU A 39 15.10 8.62 -8.33
N GLU A 40 14.21 9.22 -7.53
CA GLU A 40 14.55 10.12 -6.43
C GLU A 40 13.70 9.80 -5.18
N GLY A 41 14.30 9.95 -4.00
CA GLY A 41 13.62 9.74 -2.72
C GLY A 41 13.55 8.27 -2.28
N ILE A 42 12.69 8.01 -1.30
CA ILE A 42 12.51 6.69 -0.68
C ILE A 42 11.04 6.43 -0.42
N PHE A 43 10.63 5.16 -0.50
CA PHE A 43 9.32 4.72 -0.05
C PHE A 43 9.20 4.93 1.47
N ARG A 44 8.20 5.70 1.88
CA ARG A 44 7.86 5.85 3.29
C ARG A 44 7.23 4.57 3.80
N TRP A 45 7.95 3.90 4.69
CA TRP A 45 7.52 2.62 5.25
C TRP A 45 7.05 2.84 6.70
N PRO A 46 5.89 2.29 7.11
CA PRO A 46 5.50 2.35 8.51
C PRO A 46 6.41 1.47 9.36
N LYS A 47 6.35 1.67 10.68
CA LYS A 47 6.78 0.60 11.58
C LYS A 47 5.86 -0.60 11.32
N ILE A 48 6.46 -1.73 10.99
CA ILE A 48 5.72 -2.98 10.87
C ILE A 48 5.41 -3.40 12.31
N GLU A 49 4.18 -3.16 12.74
CA GLU A 49 3.64 -3.76 13.97
C GLU A 49 2.94 -5.06 13.53
N ASP A 50 3.38 -6.19 14.11
CA ASP A 50 2.87 -7.55 13.84
C ASP A 50 2.99 -8.09 12.40
N GLY A 51 3.82 -7.49 11.54
CA GLY A 51 4.10 -8.04 10.21
C GLY A 51 3.11 -7.64 9.11
N VAL A 52 2.08 -6.87 9.43
CA VAL A 52 0.95 -6.59 8.51
C VAL A 52 0.75 -5.09 8.33
N MET A 53 0.50 -4.68 7.08
CA MET A 53 0.11 -3.31 6.73
C MET A 53 -1.27 -3.35 6.09
N ARG A 54 -2.20 -2.53 6.59
CA ARG A 54 -3.49 -2.30 5.94
C ARG A 54 -3.43 -0.96 5.24
N LEU A 55 -3.65 -0.98 3.93
CA LEU A 55 -3.69 0.22 3.10
C LEU A 55 -5.03 0.26 2.37
N SER A 56 -5.63 1.44 2.27
CA SER A 56 -6.65 1.67 1.26
C SER A 56 -6.06 1.67 -0.15
N SER A 57 -6.91 1.63 -1.17
CA SER A 57 -6.49 1.79 -2.57
C SER A 57 -5.73 3.10 -2.77
N GLY A 58 -6.24 4.21 -2.22
CA GLY A 58 -5.58 5.52 -2.29
C GLY A 58 -4.21 5.54 -1.61
N GLN A 59 -4.09 4.88 -0.45
CA GLN A 59 -2.81 4.79 0.26
C GLN A 59 -1.79 3.91 -0.49
N LEU A 60 -2.24 2.81 -1.11
CA LEU A 60 -1.38 1.98 -1.97
C LEU A 60 -0.90 2.79 -3.19
N SER A 61 -1.78 3.51 -3.88
CA SER A 61 -1.40 4.36 -5.01
C SER A 61 -0.37 5.40 -4.60
N ALA A 62 -0.60 6.12 -3.50
CA ALA A 62 0.34 7.10 -2.97
C ALA A 62 1.69 6.48 -2.58
N LEU A 63 1.69 5.30 -1.96
CA LEU A 63 2.90 4.55 -1.67
C LEU A 63 3.65 4.23 -2.96
N LEU A 64 2.95 3.71 -3.98
CA LEU A 64 3.55 3.39 -5.27
C LEU A 64 4.13 4.63 -5.95
N GLU A 65 3.52 5.80 -5.80
CA GLU A 65 4.01 7.08 -6.30
C GLU A 65 5.20 7.65 -5.50
N GLY A 66 5.56 7.05 -4.36
CA GLY A 66 6.63 7.54 -3.48
C GLY A 66 6.19 8.66 -2.53
N LEU A 67 4.88 8.93 -2.46
CA LEU A 67 4.31 9.91 -1.53
C LEU A 67 4.25 9.34 -0.10
N ASP A 68 4.10 10.23 0.88
CA ASP A 68 3.82 9.81 2.26
C ASP A 68 2.35 9.39 2.38
N TRP A 69 2.09 8.11 2.08
CA TRP A 69 0.76 7.51 2.11
C TRP A 69 0.05 7.64 3.47
N ARG A 70 0.79 7.86 4.57
CA ARG A 70 0.20 8.05 5.91
C ARG A 70 -0.61 9.35 6.02
N LEU A 71 -0.36 10.28 5.10
CA LEU A 71 -1.12 11.53 5.00
C LEU A 71 -2.36 11.37 4.11
N VAL A 72 -2.49 10.25 3.40
CA VAL A 72 -3.63 9.96 2.54
C VAL A 72 -4.75 9.37 3.38
N HIS A 73 -5.84 10.13 3.44
CA HIS A 73 -7.09 9.75 4.06
C HIS A 73 -8.11 9.56 2.96
N GLU A 74 -8.92 8.51 3.05
CA GLU A 74 -10.12 8.43 2.20
C GLU A 74 -11.03 9.60 2.52
N ALA A 75 -11.62 10.20 1.48
CA ALA A 75 -12.62 11.23 1.66
C ALA A 75 -13.72 10.64 2.54
N ARG A 76 -13.90 11.21 3.73
CA ARG A 76 -15.05 10.86 4.57
C ARG A 76 -16.29 11.24 3.76
N GLU A 77 -17.26 10.33 3.69
CA GLU A 77 -18.58 10.68 3.21
C GLU A 77 -19.06 11.88 4.05
N THR A 78 -19.17 13.04 3.40
CA THR A 78 -19.69 14.23 4.03
C THR A 78 -21.20 14.04 4.10
N VAL A 79 -21.71 13.90 5.32
CA VAL A 79 -23.15 13.94 5.54
C VAL A 79 -23.64 15.30 5.02
N ALA A 80 -24.56 15.26 4.06
CA ALA A 80 -25.14 16.47 3.50
C ALA A 80 -25.70 17.33 4.65
N PRO A 81 -25.34 18.62 4.74
CA PRO A 81 -25.83 19.47 5.82
C PRO A 81 -27.36 19.47 5.81
N THR A 82 -27.94 19.14 6.95
CA THR A 82 -29.39 18.91 7.06
C THR A 82 -30.19 20.21 7.26
N GLN A 83 -29.52 21.31 7.59
CA GLN A 83 -30.08 22.66 7.61
C GLN A 83 -29.05 23.71 7.18
N ALA A 84 -29.51 24.73 6.45
CA ALA A 84 -28.80 25.98 6.28
C ALA A 84 -28.99 26.83 7.54
N GLY A 85 -27.91 27.47 8.01
CA GLY A 85 -27.96 28.43 9.12
C GLY A 85 -28.72 29.69 8.78
#